data_AF-A0A1I5THQ7-F1
#
_entry.id   AF-A0A1I5THQ7-F1
#
_cell.length_a   1.000
_cell.length_b   1.000
_cell.length_c   1.000
_cell.angle_alpha   90.00
_cell.angle_beta   90.00
_cell.angle_gamma   90.00
#
_symmetry.space_group_name_H-M   'P 1'
#
loop_
_entity.id
_entity.type
_entity.pdbx_description
1 polymer ?
#
loop_
_entity_poly.entity_id
_entity_poly.type
_entity_poly.pdbx_seq_one_letter_code
_entity_poly.pdbx_strand_id
1 'polypeptide(L)'
;MVAPTQVALWLLALATLGVGATFVFRTETALALQKRVAERLSWAPPSEHPDYYEDTREHRRWTFRFGGVVLLLVGVLLLGVSVYGTFFVASVPP
;
A
#
# COMPACT_ATOMS: atom_id res chain seq x y z
N MET A 1 19.59 22.24 6.18
CA MET A 1 18.11 22.25 6.31
C MET A 1 17.57 21.10 5.49
N VAL A 2 16.72 20.23 6.06
CA VAL A 2 16.10 19.14 5.29
C VAL A 2 15.07 19.76 4.36
N ALA A 3 15.22 19.59 3.05
CA ALA A 3 14.26 20.11 2.09
C ALA A 3 12.88 19.51 2.36
N PRO A 4 11.78 20.28 2.28
CA PRO A 4 10.42 19.77 2.50
C PRO A 4 10.07 18.61 1.57
N THR A 5 10.66 18.58 0.36
CA THR A 5 10.59 17.46 -0.59
C THR A 5 11.17 16.17 -0.02
N GLN A 6 12.29 16.23 0.71
CA GLN A 6 12.92 15.07 1.32
C GLN A 6 12.05 14.50 2.45
N VAL A 7 11.41 15.37 3.24
CA VAL A 7 10.45 14.94 4.28
C VAL A 7 9.25 14.25 3.63
N ALA A 8 8.72 14.82 2.54
CA ALA A 8 7.62 14.22 1.80
C ALA A 8 7.98 12.84 1.23
N LEU A 9 9.21 12.66 0.71
CA LEU A 9 9.69 11.37 0.21
C LEU A 9 9.80 10.32 1.31
N TRP A 10 10.30 10.69 2.49
CA TRP A 10 10.34 9.80 3.66
C TRP A 10 8.94 9.38 4.11
N LEU A 11 8.01 10.33 4.22
CA LEU A 11 6.63 10.04 4.60
C LEU A 11 5.96 9.13 3.56
N LEU A 12 6.18 9.40 2.27
CA LEU A 12 5.65 8.57 1.19
C LEU A 12 6.22 7.15 1.27
N ALA A 13 7.55 7.00 1.40
CA ALA A 13 8.19 5.70 1.52
C ALA A 13 7.63 4.87 2.68
N LEU A 14 7.53 5.49 3.88
CA LEU A 14 6.99 4.84 5.07
C LEU A 14 5.50 4.49 4.92
N ALA A 15 4.71 5.39 4.35
CA ALA A 15 3.29 5.14 4.08
C ALA A 15 3.10 3.99 3.10
N THR A 16 3.84 3.97 1.99
CA THR A 16 3.78 2.89 0.99
C THR A 16 4.20 1.55 1.60
N LEU A 17 5.26 1.53 2.41
CA LEU A 17 5.69 0.31 3.13
C LEU A 17 4.64 -0.16 4.14
N GLY A 18 4.06 0.74 4.92
CA GLY A 18 3.03 0.42 5.90
C GLY A 18 1.77 -0.16 5.27
N VAL A 19 1.30 0.46 4.17
CA VAL A 19 0.14 -0.04 3.42
C VAL A 19 0.47 -1.38 2.76
N GLY A 20 1.64 -1.50 2.12
CA GLY A 20 2.11 -2.75 1.52
C GLY A 20 2.18 -3.89 2.53
N ALA A 21 2.80 -3.65 3.68
CA ALA A 21 2.89 -4.62 4.78
C ALA A 21 1.49 -5.03 5.27
N THR A 22 0.57 -4.07 5.39
CA THR A 22 -0.82 -4.35 5.80
C THR A 22 -1.52 -5.26 4.78
N PHE A 23 -1.36 -5.02 3.48
CA PHE A 23 -1.98 -5.84 2.45
C PHE A 23 -1.37 -7.25 2.36
N VAL A 24 -0.05 -7.38 2.53
CA VAL A 24 0.64 -8.69 2.51
C VAL A 24 0.36 -9.53 3.76
N PHE A 25 0.47 -8.94 4.95
CA PHE A 25 0.42 -9.68 6.21
C PHE A 25 -0.96 -9.66 6.89
N ARG A 26 -1.80 -8.68 6.57
CA ARG A 26 -3.17 -8.54 7.11
C ARG A 26 -4.22 -8.50 6.00
N THR A 27 -4.14 -9.45 5.09
CA THR A 27 -5.03 -9.54 3.93
C THR A 27 -6.50 -9.67 4.33
N GLU A 28 -6.82 -10.36 5.43
CA GLU A 28 -8.21 -10.45 5.94
C GLU A 28 -8.75 -9.09 6.40
N THR A 29 -7.91 -8.24 6.99
CA THR A 29 -8.29 -6.87 7.36
C THR A 29 -8.54 -6.00 6.12
N ALA A 30 -7.73 -6.16 5.08
CA ALA A 30 -7.92 -5.48 3.81
C ALA A 30 -9.22 -5.91 3.11
N LEU A 31 -9.51 -7.22 3.10
CA LEU A 31 -10.77 -7.77 2.58
C LEU A 31 -11.98 -7.27 3.39
N ALA A 32 -11.89 -7.22 4.72
CA ALA A 32 -12.96 -6.71 5.56
C ALA A 32 -13.22 -5.21 5.31
N LEU A 33 -12.16 -4.42 5.13
CA LEU A 33 -12.28 -3.01 4.77
C LEU A 33 -12.90 -2.85 3.38
N GLN A 34 -12.44 -3.64 2.39
CA GLN A 34 -13.01 -3.65 1.05
C GLN A 34 -14.50 -3.98 1.08
N LYS A 35 -14.91 -4.99 1.87
CA LYS A 35 -16.32 -5.36 2.02
C LYS A 35 -17.14 -4.20 2.57
N ARG A 36 -16.67 -3.50 3.62
CA ARG A 36 -17.35 -2.33 4.19
C ARG A 36 -17.47 -1.16 3.21
N VAL A 37 -16.45 -0.95 2.39
CA VAL A 37 -16.45 0.11 1.37
C VAL A 37 -17.39 -0.25 0.23
N ALA A 38 -17.35 -1.49 -0.24
CA ALA A 38 -18.24 -2.02 -1.26
C ALA A 38 -19.71 -1.95 -0.81
N GLU A 39 -20.00 -2.25 0.46
CA GLU A 39 -21.35 -2.12 1.01
C GLU A 39 -21.92 -0.70 0.91
N ARG A 40 -21.06 0.32 0.97
CA ARG A 40 -21.51 1.73 0.96
C ARG A 40 -21.51 2.37 -0.42
N LEU A 41 -20.66 1.89 -1.32
CA LEU A 41 -20.34 2.58 -2.59
C LEU A 41 -20.56 1.72 -3.83
N SER A 42 -20.63 0.40 -3.68
CA SER A 42 -20.83 -0.50 -4.82
C SER A 42 -22.29 -0.48 -5.26
N TRP A 43 -22.50 -0.45 -6.57
CA TRP A 43 -23.80 -0.73 -7.18
C TRP A 43 -24.28 -2.18 -6.95
N ALA A 44 -23.35 -3.08 -6.58
CA ALA A 44 -23.61 -4.48 -6.24
C ALA A 44 -23.02 -4.76 -4.84
N PRO A 45 -23.78 -4.48 -3.77
CA PRO A 45 -23.31 -4.63 -2.41
C PRO A 45 -23.13 -6.12 -2.03
N PRO A 46 -22.14 -6.43 -1.18
CA PRO A 46 -21.93 -7.77 -0.65
C PRO A 46 -23.14 -8.39 0.07
N SER A 47 -24.07 -7.59 0.61
CA SER A 47 -25.31 -8.07 1.22
C SER A 47 -26.36 -8.57 0.22
N GLU A 48 -26.39 -7.99 -0.99
CA GLU A 48 -27.35 -8.35 -2.05
C GLU A 48 -26.83 -9.51 -2.93
N HIS A 49 -25.50 -9.66 -3.05
CA HIS A 49 -24.87 -10.71 -3.86
C HIS A 49 -23.78 -11.46 -3.08
N PRO A 50 -24.14 -12.24 -2.04
CA PRO A 50 -23.16 -12.93 -1.19
C PRO A 50 -22.30 -13.94 -1.97
N ASP A 51 -22.92 -14.71 -2.86
CA ASP A 51 -22.27 -15.79 -3.61
C ASP A 51 -21.13 -15.28 -4.50
N TYR A 52 -21.36 -14.16 -5.20
CA TYR A 52 -20.34 -13.50 -6.02
C TYR A 52 -19.11 -13.08 -5.20
N TYR A 53 -19.32 -12.63 -3.95
CA TYR A 53 -18.23 -12.24 -3.06
C TYR A 53 -17.56 -13.44 -2.40
N GLU A 54 -18.23 -14.58 -2.23
CA GLU A 54 -17.59 -15.80 -1.77
C GLU A 54 -16.71 -16.42 -2.86
N ASP A 55 -17.23 -16.56 -4.08
CA ASP A 55 -16.52 -17.14 -5.22
C ASP A 55 -15.25 -16.34 -5.58
N THR A 56 -15.31 -15.03 -5.46
CA THR A 56 -14.16 -14.15 -5.77
C THR A 56 -13.24 -13.90 -4.57
N ARG A 57 -13.54 -14.46 -3.38
CA ARG A 57 -12.75 -14.21 -2.15
C ARG A 57 -11.29 -14.59 -2.31
N GLU A 58 -11.02 -15.76 -2.86
CA GLU A 58 -9.65 -16.27 -3.03
C GLU A 58 -8.86 -15.43 -4.04
N HIS A 59 -9.48 -15.08 -5.16
CA HIS A 59 -8.88 -14.17 -6.14
C HIS A 59 -8.55 -12.81 -5.53
N ARG A 60 -9.48 -12.19 -4.80
CA ARG A 60 -9.24 -10.89 -4.14
C ARG A 60 -8.16 -10.97 -3.06
N ARG A 61 -8.10 -12.07 -2.31
CA ARG A 61 -7.02 -12.32 -1.34
C ARG A 61 -5.66 -12.32 -2.04
N TRP A 62 -5.58 -12.99 -3.19
CA TRP A 62 -4.36 -13.01 -4.00
C TRP A 62 -4.01 -11.62 -4.52
N THR A 63 -4.99 -10.88 -5.05
CA THR A 63 -4.82 -9.51 -5.53
C THR A 63 -4.30 -8.56 -4.44
N PHE A 64 -4.82 -8.64 -3.21
CA PHE A 64 -4.28 -7.85 -2.10
C PHE A 64 -2.85 -8.24 -1.73
N ARG A 65 -2.53 -9.54 -1.67
CA ARG A 65 -1.15 -9.97 -1.38
C ARG A 65 -0.19 -9.52 -2.48
N PHE A 66 -0.55 -9.70 -3.74
CA PHE A 66 0.26 -9.28 -4.88
C PHE A 66 0.44 -7.76 -4.89
N GLY A 67 -0.65 -7.00 -4.80
CA GLY A 67 -0.60 -5.53 -4.72
C GLY A 67 0.21 -5.05 -3.51
N GLY A 68 0.10 -5.73 -2.37
CA GLY A 68 0.91 -5.48 -1.19
C GLY A 68 2.41 -5.70 -1.42
N VAL A 69 2.79 -6.78 -2.12
CA VAL A 69 4.20 -7.05 -2.48
C VAL A 69 4.73 -5.95 -3.40
N VAL A 70 3.95 -5.53 -4.39
CA VAL A 70 4.32 -4.43 -5.29
C VAL A 70 4.52 -3.13 -4.49
N LEU A 71 3.61 -2.80 -3.56
CA LEU A 71 3.76 -1.64 -2.68
C LEU A 71 5.00 -1.74 -1.80
N LEU A 72 5.33 -2.92 -1.28
CA LEU A 72 6.57 -3.12 -0.52
C LEU A 72 7.81 -2.85 -1.38
N LEU A 73 7.85 -3.39 -2.60
CA LEU A 73 8.95 -3.15 -3.54
C LEU A 73 9.12 -1.65 -3.84
N VAL A 74 8.01 -0.96 -4.17
CA VAL A 74 8.01 0.49 -4.43
C VAL A 74 8.45 1.26 -3.18
N GLY A 75 7.95 0.89 -2.01
CA GLY A 75 8.32 1.52 -0.74
C GLY A 75 9.81 1.35 -0.41
N VAL A 76 10.38 0.17 -0.66
CA VAL A 76 11.83 -0.08 -0.50
C VAL A 76 12.64 0.78 -1.46
N LEU A 77 12.22 0.89 -2.73
CA LEU A 77 12.89 1.76 -3.70
C LEU A 77 12.83 3.23 -3.28
N LEU A 78 11.67 3.72 -2.84
CA LEU A 78 11.51 5.08 -2.32
C LEU A 78 12.37 5.34 -1.08
N LEU A 79 12.50 4.35 -0.21
CA LEU A 79 13.37 4.42 0.97
C LEU A 79 14.84 4.48 0.54
N GLY A 80 15.25 3.67 -0.45
CA GLY A 80 16.58 3.73 -1.06
C GLY A 80 16.90 5.11 -1.64
N VAL A 81 15.97 5.70 -2.40
CA VAL A 81 16.11 7.07 -2.94
C VAL A 81 16.20 8.10 -1.80
N SER A 82 15.39 7.95 -0.76
CA SER A 82 15.41 8.84 0.40
C SER A 82 16.74 8.76 1.15
N VAL A 83 17.29 7.56 1.37
CA VAL A 83 18.60 7.35 1.97
C VAL A 83 19.70 7.95 1.09
N TYR A 84 19.68 7.67 -0.22
CA TYR A 84 20.66 8.20 -1.15
C TYR A 84 20.66 9.75 -1.17
N GLY A 85 19.48 10.37 -1.29
CA GLY A 85 19.33 11.82 -1.28
C GLY A 85 19.80 12.46 0.04
N THR A 86 19.49 11.83 1.18
CA THR A 86 19.85 12.36 2.50
C THR A 86 21.35 12.23 2.80
N PHE A 87 21.98 11.10 2.46
CA PHE A 87 23.33 10.79 2.94
C PHE A 87 24.42 10.94 1.88
N PHE A 88 24.10 10.83 0.59
CA PHE A 88 25.10 10.84 -0.48
C PHE A 88 25.03 12.12 -1.33
N VAL A 89 23.83 12.60 -1.65
CA VAL A 89 23.68 13.85 -2.43
C VAL A 89 23.98 15.08 -1.56
N ALA A 90 23.50 15.09 -0.32
CA ALA A 90 23.77 16.20 0.60
C ALA A 90 25.25 16.29 1.06
N SER A 91 26.05 15.24 0.84
CA SER A 91 27.47 15.21 1.20
C SER A 91 28.42 15.67 0.08
N VAL A 92 27.92 15.90 -1.14
CA VAL A 92 28.73 16.40 -2.25
C VAL A 92 28.67 17.94 -2.23
N PRO A 93 29.80 18.65 -2.00
CA PRO A 93 29.82 20.10 -2.17
C PRO A 93 29.59 20.46 -3.64
N PRO A 94 29.01 21.65 -3.93
CA PRO A 94 28.73 22.09 -5.31
C PRO A 94 30.00 22.20 -6.16
#